data_AF-A0A3N4K102-F1
#
_entry.id   AF-A0A3N4K102-F1
#
_cell.length_a   1.000
_cell.length_b   1.000
_cell.length_c   1.000
_cell.angle_alpha   90.00
_cell.angle_beta   90.00
_cell.angle_gamma   90.00
#
_symmetry.space_group_name_H-M   'P 1'
#
loop_
_entity.id
_entity.type
_entity.pdbx_description
1 polymer ?
#
loop_
_entity_poly.entity_id
_entity_poly.type
_entity_poly.pdbx_seq_one_letter_code
_entity_poly.pdbx_strand_id
1 'polypeptide(L)'
;NNIYVLFFPFHSSHILQPLDISIFSPLYQYYIAEINEFIHVNGYYTHIIQANIFPIVQQACKKALTKANIIHGFKYTGIYLFN
;
A
#
# COMPACT_ATOMS: atom_id res chain seq x y z
N ASN A 1 -23.70 9.01 -8.40
CA ASN A 1 -22.26 9.20 -8.14
C ASN A 1 -21.60 9.59 -9.44
N ASN A 2 -21.31 10.88 -9.67
CA ASN A 2 -20.65 11.39 -10.88
C ASN A 2 -19.20 10.88 -10.95
N ILE A 3 -19.02 9.63 -11.36
CA ILE A 3 -17.74 8.94 -11.42
C ILE A 3 -17.19 9.05 -12.84
N TYR A 4 -15.96 9.55 -12.95
CA TYR A 4 -15.21 9.59 -14.20
C TYR A 4 -14.16 8.47 -14.19
N VAL A 5 -14.18 7.63 -15.21
CA VAL A 5 -13.24 6.50 -15.35
C VAL A 5 -12.02 6.95 -16.13
N LEU A 6 -10.82 6.68 -15.61
CA LEU A 6 -9.55 6.92 -16.28
C LEU A 6 -9.08 5.62 -16.95
N PHE A 7 -8.67 5.72 -18.22
CA PHE A 7 -8.08 4.61 -18.97
C PHE A 7 -6.60 4.86 -19.19
N PHE A 8 -5.77 3.87 -18.87
CA PHE A 8 -4.33 3.96 -19.07
C PHE A 8 -3.91 3.21 -20.33
N PRO A 9 -2.88 3.69 -21.04
CA PRO A 9 -2.26 2.93 -22.12
C PRO A 9 -1.77 1.57 -21.64
N PHE A 10 -1.64 0.64 -22.58
CA PHE A 10 -1.11 -0.68 -22.28
C PHE A 10 0.29 -0.60 -21.63
N HIS A 11 0.57 -1.49 -20.67
CA HIS A 11 1.83 -1.58 -19.94
C HIS A 11 2.29 -0.33 -19.16
N SER A 12 1.39 0.62 -18.89
CA SER A 12 1.75 1.89 -18.22
C SER A 12 1.43 1.93 -16.72
N SER A 13 0.97 0.83 -16.10
CA SER A 13 0.58 0.82 -14.69
C SER A 13 1.69 1.32 -13.75
N HIS A 14 2.92 0.84 -13.96
CA HIS A 14 4.10 1.27 -13.21
C HIS A 14 4.46 2.77 -13.33
N ILE A 15 3.83 3.49 -14.27
CA ILE A 15 4.04 4.93 -14.53
C ILE A 15 2.81 5.76 -14.14
N LEU A 16 1.61 5.21 -14.31
CA LEU A 16 0.36 5.98 -14.21
C LEU A 16 -0.52 5.56 -13.02
N GLN A 17 -0.28 4.42 -12.38
CA GLN A 17 -1.04 3.99 -11.20
C GLN A 17 -0.39 4.54 -9.92
N PRO A 18 -1.07 5.44 -9.17
CA PRO A 18 -0.48 6.06 -7.98
C PRO A 18 -0.08 5.05 -6.90
N LEU A 19 -0.80 3.94 -6.82
CA LEU A 19 -0.55 2.87 -5.87
C LEU A 19 0.74 2.11 -6.18
N ASP A 20 0.99 1.82 -7.46
CA ASP A 20 2.21 1.12 -7.91
C ASP A 20 3.47 1.94 -7.63
N ILE A 21 3.39 3.27 -7.76
CA ILE A 21 4.53 4.17 -7.56
C ILE A 21 4.85 4.39 -6.07
N SER A 22 3.83 4.59 -5.23
CA SER A 22 4.04 5.21 -3.92
C SER A 22 3.52 4.41 -2.72
N ILE A 23 2.65 3.42 -2.93
CA ILE A 23 1.97 2.72 -1.84
C ILE A 23 2.39 1.27 -1.74
N PHE A 24 2.43 0.51 -2.84
CA PHE A 24 2.63 -0.94 -2.76
C PHE A 24 4.01 -1.35 -2.25
N SER A 25 5.08 -0.65 -2.65
CA SER A 25 6.41 -0.94 -2.14
C SER A 25 6.52 -0.70 -0.63
N PRO A 26 6.15 0.48 -0.07
CA PRO A 26 6.11 0.68 1.38
C PRO A 26 5.14 -0.27 2.10
N LEU A 27 3.96 -0.55 1.52
CA LEU A 27 2.97 -1.45 2.12
C LEU A 27 3.54 -2.86 2.27
N TYR A 28 4.22 -3.38 1.25
CA TYR A 28 4.88 -4.68 1.31
C TYR A 28 5.95 -4.69 2.40
N GLN A 29 6.79 -3.64 2.48
CA GLN A 29 7.83 -3.54 3.51
C GLN A 29 7.24 -3.53 4.92
N TYR A 30 6.21 -2.71 5.17
CA TYR A 30 5.55 -2.68 6.47
C TYR A 30 4.82 -3.97 6.79
N TYR A 31 4.21 -4.62 5.80
CA TYR A 31 3.58 -5.92 5.98
C TYR A 31 4.57 -6.98 6.46
N ILE A 32 5.76 -7.06 5.84
CA ILE A 32 6.83 -7.95 6.28
C ILE A 32 7.31 -7.58 7.70
N ALA A 33 7.42 -6.29 8.01
CA ALA A 33 7.77 -5.84 9.36
C ALA A 33 6.72 -6.26 10.42
N GLU A 34 5.43 -6.10 10.13
CA GLU A 34 4.35 -6.53 11.03
C GLU A 34 4.30 -8.05 11.21
N ILE A 35 4.59 -8.83 10.16
CA ILE A 35 4.76 -10.29 10.26
C ILE A 35 5.87 -10.63 11.24
N ASN A 36 7.05 -10.01 11.08
CA ASN A 36 8.20 -10.27 11.94
C ASN A 36 7.92 -9.89 13.40
N GLU A 37 7.26 -8.76 13.62
CA GLU A 37 6.84 -8.32 14.96
C GLU A 37 5.82 -9.30 15.56
N PHE A 38 4.84 -9.75 14.79
CA PHE A 38 3.87 -10.75 15.24
C PHE A 38 4.56 -12.06 15.68
N ILE A 39 5.53 -12.54 14.91
CA ILE A 39 6.31 -13.73 15.27
C ILE A 39 7.15 -13.48 16.52
N HIS A 40 7.77 -12.31 16.63
CA HIS A 40 8.60 -11.94 17.79
C HIS A 40 7.77 -11.90 19.09
N VAL A 41 6.60 -11.27 19.07
CA VAL A 41 5.73 -11.12 20.25
C VAL A 41 5.08 -12.43 20.68
N ASN A 42 4.67 -13.28 19.73
CA ASN A 42 3.97 -14.53 20.03
C ASN A 42 4.91 -15.75 20.15
N GLY A 43 6.18 -15.59 19.77
CA GLY A 43 7.20 -16.63 19.78
C GLY A 43 7.44 -17.27 18.40
N TYR A 44 8.68 -17.67 18.14
CA TYR A 44 9.18 -18.11 16.84
C TYR A 44 8.45 -19.30 16.20
N TYR A 45 7.76 -20.12 17.01
CA TYR A 45 6.99 -21.28 16.53
C TYR A 45 5.51 -20.94 16.24
N THR A 46 5.13 -19.67 16.33
CA THR A 46 3.76 -19.25 16.05
C THR A 46 3.47 -19.33 14.56
N HIS A 47 2.43 -20.07 14.20
CA HIS A 47 1.92 -20.11 12.84
C HIS A 47 0.96 -18.95 12.59
N ILE A 48 1.18 -18.22 11.50
CA ILE A 48 0.24 -17.21 11.02
C ILE A 48 -0.95 -17.92 10.39
N ILE A 49 -2.14 -17.71 10.94
CA ILE A 49 -3.40 -18.19 10.38
C ILE A 49 -4.13 -17.05 9.67
N GLN A 50 -5.14 -17.40 8.86
CA GLN A 50 -5.92 -16.43 8.09
C GLN A 50 -6.51 -15.30 8.95
N ALA A 51 -6.90 -15.59 10.20
CA ALA A 51 -7.42 -14.60 11.14
C ALA A 51 -6.39 -13.54 11.56
N ASN A 52 -5.09 -13.84 11.50
CA ASN A 52 -4.03 -12.87 11.82
C ASN A 52 -3.70 -11.95 10.64
N ILE A 53 -3.99 -12.35 9.41
CA ILE A 53 -3.64 -11.59 8.22
C ILE A 53 -4.33 -10.22 8.21
N PHE A 54 -5.62 -10.18 8.52
CA PHE A 54 -6.37 -8.92 8.50
C PHE A 54 -5.79 -7.85 9.45
N PRO A 55 -5.58 -8.13 10.75
CA PRO A 55 -4.99 -7.13 11.65
C PRO A 55 -3.55 -6.74 11.24
N ILE A 56 -2.73 -7.69 10.78
CA ILE A 56 -1.35 -7.42 10.30
C ILE A 56 -1.39 -6.45 9.11
N VAL A 57 -2.21 -6.74 8.10
CA VAL A 57 -2.37 -5.89 6.91
C VAL A 57 -2.94 -4.53 7.30
N GLN A 58 -3.89 -4.47 8.23
CA GLN A 58 -4.46 -3.21 8.70
C GLN A 58 -3.39 -2.30 9.33
N GLN A 59 -2.48 -2.86 10.12
CA GLN A 59 -1.39 -2.11 10.73
C GLN A 59 -0.37 -1.63 9.68
N ALA A 60 -0.01 -2.51 8.73
CA ALA A 60 0.84 -2.13 7.60
C ALA A 60 0.21 -1.00 6.76
N CYS A 61 -1.09 -1.07 6.48
CA CYS A 61 -1.85 -0.05 5.76
C CYS A 61 -1.79 1.31 6.48
N LYS A 62 -1.96 1.36 7.81
CA LYS A 62 -1.86 2.61 8.59
C LYS A 62 -0.48 3.27 8.44
N LYS A 63 0.58 2.47 8.31
CA LYS A 63 1.96 2.96 8.12
C LYS A 63 2.24 3.37 6.66
N ALA A 64 1.70 2.64 5.69
CA ALA A 64 1.95 2.86 4.27
C ALA A 64 1.11 4.00 3.66
N LEU A 65 -0.17 4.09 4.01
CA LEU A 65 -1.16 5.02 3.45
C LEU A 65 -1.08 6.40 4.12
N THR A 66 0.12 6.97 4.19
CA THR A 66 0.30 8.33 4.70
C THR A 66 -0.17 9.35 3.68
N LYS A 67 -0.63 10.52 4.15
CA LYS A 67 -0.98 11.64 3.27
C LYS A 67 0.17 12.01 2.32
N ALA A 68 1.41 11.94 2.83
CA ALA A 68 2.60 12.24 2.04
C ALA A 68 2.77 11.24 0.88
N ASN A 69 2.68 9.93 1.14
CA ASN A 69 2.82 8.91 0.10
C ASN A 69 1.70 9.02 -0.94
N ILE A 70 0.46 9.22 -0.49
CA ILE A 70 -0.69 9.38 -1.39
C ILE A 70 -0.49 10.59 -2.32
N ILE A 71 -0.18 11.76 -1.77
CA ILE A 71 0.07 12.98 -2.57
C ILE A 71 1.23 12.76 -3.55
N HIS A 72 2.31 12.12 -3.09
CA HIS A 72 3.46 11.81 -3.92
C HIS A 72 3.08 10.92 -5.11
N GLY A 73 2.30 9.86 -4.91
CA GLY A 73 1.80 9.00 -5.98
C GLY A 73 1.02 9.75 -7.05
N PHE A 74 0.07 10.60 -6.63
CA PHE A 74 -0.70 11.41 -7.58
C PHE A 74 0.18 12.43 -8.33
N LYS A 75 1.14 13.06 -7.64
CA LYS A 75 2.09 13.99 -8.27
C LYS A 75 2.94 13.31 -9.34
N TYR A 76 3.50 12.14 -9.05
CA TYR A 76 4.40 11.44 -9.98
C TYR A 76 3.68 10.79 -11.16
N THR A 77 2.42 10.41 -11.00
CA THR A 77 1.59 9.86 -12.10
C THR A 77 1.01 10.94 -13.02
N GLY A 78 1.19 12.23 -12.71
CA GLY A 78 0.56 13.33 -13.44
C GLY A 78 -0.96 13.44 -13.20
N ILE A 79 -1.52 12.64 -12.30
CA ILE A 79 -2.92 12.69 -11.86
C ILE A 79 -3.03 13.63 -10.65
N TYR A 80 -2.31 14.74 -10.70
CA TYR A 80 -2.31 15.76 -9.66
C TYR A 80 -3.05 16.98 -10.15
N LEU A 81 -3.99 17.47 -9.33
CA LEU A 81 -4.70 18.71 -9.60
C LEU A 81 -3.70 19.87 -9.57
N PHE A 82 -3.40 20.43 -10.75
CA PHE A 82 -2.83 21.76 -10.85
C PHE A 82 -3.91 22.75 -10.42
N ASN A 83 -3.90 23.13 -9.14
CA ASN A 83 -4.49 24.39 -8.70
C ASN A 83 -3.48 25.50 -8.96
#